data_AF-A0A7K3YA18-F1
#
_entry.id   AF-A0A7K3YA18-F1
#
_cell.length_a   1.000
_cell.length_b   1.000
_cell.length_c   1.000
_cell.angle_alpha   90.00
_cell.angle_beta   90.00
_cell.angle_gamma   90.00
#
_symmetry.space_group_name_H-M   'P 1'
#
loop_
_entity.id
_entity.type
_entity.pdbx_description
1 polymer ?
#
loop_
_entity_poly.entity_id
_entity_poly.type
_entity_poly.pdbx_seq_one_letter_code
_entity_poly.pdbx_strand_id
1 'polypeptide(L)'
;MQPYKCVVCGYIYEPERGEPGQKIPPGTAFEELPADYVCPVCGAGPRSFLILAERSGRYLCVACGYIYDPERGEPRRGIAAGTAFRDLPDEYTCPVCGAYAKVGKQAFIAID
;
A
#
# COMPACT_ATOMS: atom_id res chain seq x y z
N MET A 1 -11.29 -0.28 5.48
CA MET A 1 -10.56 0.71 6.33
C MET A 1 -9.10 0.71 5.91
N GLN A 2 -8.39 1.84 6.02
CA GLN A 2 -7.02 1.93 5.49
C GLN A 2 -6.00 1.30 6.45
N PRO A 3 -5.01 0.52 5.94
CA PRO A 3 -3.93 0.01 6.78
C PRO A 3 -2.95 1.12 7.16
N TYR A 4 -2.22 0.90 8.25
CA TYR A 4 -1.26 1.85 8.80
C TYR A 4 0.10 1.16 8.96
N LYS A 5 1.17 1.79 8.50
CA LYS A 5 2.53 1.25 8.63
C LYS A 5 3.30 1.99 9.70
N CYS A 6 3.83 1.24 10.65
CA CYS A 6 4.84 1.73 11.56
C CYS A 6 6.10 2.10 10.77
N VAL A 7 6.47 3.38 10.74
CA VAL A 7 7.66 3.82 10.00
C VAL A 7 8.98 3.43 10.66
N VAL A 8 8.93 2.96 11.91
CA VAL A 8 10.12 2.53 12.66
C VAL A 8 10.56 1.12 12.26
N CYS A 9 9.62 0.16 12.20
CA CYS A 9 9.93 -1.25 11.96
C CYS A 9 9.22 -1.86 10.75
N GLY A 10 8.29 -1.13 10.14
CA GLY A 10 7.54 -1.59 8.97
C GLY A 10 6.32 -2.47 9.26
N TYR A 11 6.00 -2.76 10.53
CA TYR A 11 4.77 -3.46 10.91
C TYR A 11 3.54 -2.75 10.33
N ILE A 12 2.59 -3.54 9.80
CA ILE A 12 1.36 -3.04 9.18
C ILE A 12 0.19 -3.42 10.10
N TYR A 13 -0.51 -2.40 10.61
CA TYR A 13 -1.81 -2.56 11.24
C TYR A 13 -2.89 -2.60 10.16
N GLU A 14 -3.61 -3.71 10.07
CA GLU A 14 -4.75 -3.88 9.17
C GLU A 14 -6.03 -3.87 10.00
N PRO A 15 -6.85 -2.79 9.95
CA PRO A 15 -8.07 -2.69 10.76
C PRO A 15 -8.99 -3.90 10.61
N GLU A 16 -9.08 -4.49 9.41
CA GLU A 16 -9.91 -5.68 9.14
C GLU A 16 -9.46 -6.92 9.91
N ARG A 17 -8.19 -6.98 10.30
CA ARG A 17 -7.62 -8.05 11.12
C ARG A 17 -7.58 -7.67 12.61
N GLY A 18 -7.49 -6.39 12.93
CA GLY A 18 -7.20 -5.91 14.29
C GLY A 18 -5.80 -6.31 14.75
N GLU A 19 -5.60 -6.36 16.06
CA GLU A 19 -4.35 -6.82 16.70
C GLU A 19 -4.69 -7.73 17.90
N PRO A 20 -4.92 -9.04 17.65
CA PRO A 20 -5.32 -9.98 18.69
C PRO A 20 -4.34 -10.10 19.86
N GLY A 21 -3.03 -9.91 19.60
CA GLY A 21 -1.99 -9.95 20.64
C GLY A 21 -2.15 -8.86 21.71
N GLN A 22 -2.82 -7.76 21.35
CA GLN A 22 -3.15 -6.65 22.25
C GLN A 22 -4.65 -6.52 22.49
N LYS A 23 -5.44 -7.55 22.15
CA LYS A 23 -6.91 -7.59 22.31
C LYS A 23 -7.64 -6.50 21.51
N ILE A 24 -7.09 -6.08 20.38
CA ILE A 24 -7.78 -5.21 19.43
C ILE A 24 -8.56 -6.09 18.45
N PRO A 25 -9.90 -6.03 18.42
CA PRO A 25 -10.70 -6.90 17.57
C PRO A 25 -10.59 -6.50 16.08
N PRO A 26 -10.87 -7.43 15.16
CA PRO A 26 -11.14 -7.13 13.77
C PRO A 26 -12.18 -6.02 13.62
N GLY A 27 -11.94 -5.09 12.70
CA GLY A 27 -12.80 -3.96 12.38
C GLY A 27 -12.52 -2.69 13.19
N THR A 28 -11.58 -2.67 14.14
CA THR A 28 -11.22 -1.45 14.88
C THR A 28 -10.40 -0.51 14.00
N ALA A 29 -10.91 0.70 13.76
CA ALA A 29 -10.18 1.71 13.00
C ALA A 29 -8.91 2.16 13.78
N PHE A 30 -7.90 2.67 13.08
CA PHE A 30 -6.66 3.10 13.73
C PHE A 30 -6.90 4.26 14.71
N GLU A 31 -7.85 5.13 14.39
CA GLU A 31 -8.29 6.27 15.19
C GLU A 31 -9.06 5.84 16.45
N GLU A 32 -9.57 4.61 16.48
CA GLU A 32 -10.30 4.02 17.60
C GLU A 32 -9.38 3.18 18.51
N LEU A 33 -8.10 3.09 18.17
CA LEU A 33 -7.14 2.36 19.00
C LEU A 33 -7.01 2.99 20.39
N PRO A 34 -6.79 2.18 21.43
CA PRO A 34 -6.52 2.66 22.78
C PRO A 34 -5.36 3.66 22.83
N ALA A 35 -5.43 4.62 23.75
CA ALA A 35 -4.41 5.67 23.88
C ALA A 35 -3.01 5.13 24.25
N ASP A 36 -2.97 3.94 24.85
CA ASP A 36 -1.76 3.20 25.23
C ASP A 36 -1.33 2.17 24.18
N TYR A 37 -1.98 2.12 23.01
CA TYR A 37 -1.57 1.25 21.92
C TYR A 37 -0.12 1.54 21.50
N VAL A 38 0.65 0.45 21.34
CA VAL A 38 2.02 0.48 20.85
C VAL A 38 2.20 -0.54 19.75
N CYS A 39 3.12 -0.27 18.82
CA CYS A 39 3.50 -1.24 17.81
C CYS A 39 3.93 -2.56 18.47
N PRO A 40 3.31 -3.72 18.14
CA PRO A 40 3.63 -5.00 18.78
C PRO A 40 5.05 -5.51 18.47
N VAL A 41 5.70 -4.93 17.46
CA VAL A 41 7.06 -5.31 17.05
C VAL A 41 8.13 -4.46 17.71
N CYS A 42 7.93 -3.14 17.85
CA CYS A 42 8.98 -2.22 18.29
C CYS A 42 8.59 -1.31 19.47
N GLY A 43 7.35 -1.37 19.96
CA GLY A 43 6.87 -0.54 21.07
C GLY A 43 6.65 0.94 20.72
N ALA A 44 6.85 1.36 19.47
CA ALA A 44 6.59 2.73 19.06
C ALA A 44 5.11 3.10 19.19
N GLY A 45 4.82 4.30 19.69
CA GLY A 45 3.45 4.78 19.85
C GLY A 45 2.75 5.12 18.53
N PRO A 46 1.45 5.50 18.57
CA PRO A 46 0.61 5.66 17.39
C PRO A 46 1.11 6.75 16.41
N ARG A 47 1.84 7.75 16.91
CA ARG A 47 2.45 8.82 16.09
C ARG A 47 3.50 8.32 15.11
N SER A 48 4.03 7.11 15.32
CA SER A 48 4.99 6.47 14.41
C SER A 48 4.30 5.63 13.34
N PHE A 49 2.98 5.68 13.24
CA PHE A 49 2.24 5.07 12.15
C PHE A 49 1.83 6.15 11.16
N LEU A 50 2.11 5.90 9.89
CA LEU A 50 1.53 6.66 8.80
C LEU A 50 0.44 5.80 8.18
N ILE A 51 -0.63 6.46 7.74
CA ILE A 51 -1.61 5.80 6.89
C ILE A 51 -0.83 5.26 5.69
N LEU A 52 -0.99 3.98 5.37
CA LEU A 52 -0.70 3.50 4.03
C LEU A 52 -1.81 3.98 3.10
N ALA A 53 -2.06 5.30 3.13
CA ALA A 53 -2.87 5.98 2.16
C ALA A 53 -1.95 6.21 0.97
N GLU A 54 -2.01 5.25 0.06
CA GLU A 54 -2.10 5.58 -1.34
C GLU A 54 -3.06 6.78 -1.50
N ARG A 55 -2.55 8.02 -1.50
CA ARG A 55 -3.42 9.19 -1.73
C ARG A 55 -3.98 9.22 -3.15
N SER A 56 -3.45 8.40 -4.04
CA SER A 56 -4.01 8.15 -5.36
C SER A 56 -3.84 6.72 -5.86
N GLY A 57 -3.05 5.89 -5.17
CA GLY A 57 -2.63 4.57 -5.65
C GLY A 57 -1.90 4.60 -6.98
N ARG A 58 -1.42 5.79 -7.36
CA ARG A 58 -0.70 6.03 -8.62
C ARG A 58 0.76 5.68 -8.47
N TYR A 59 1.30 5.10 -9.53
CA TYR A 59 2.68 4.65 -9.56
C TYR A 59 3.38 5.15 -10.80
N LEU A 60 4.54 5.78 -10.61
CA LEU A 60 5.38 6.31 -11.66
C LEU A 60 6.41 5.26 -12.08
N CYS A 61 6.43 4.90 -13.36
CA CYS A 61 7.54 4.20 -13.96
C CYS A 61 8.76 5.13 -14.00
N VAL A 62 9.82 4.78 -13.28
CA VAL A 62 11.03 5.61 -13.18
C VAL A 62 11.81 5.72 -14.50
N ALA A 63 11.51 4.84 -15.47
CA ALA A 63 12.19 4.82 -16.76
C ALA A 63 11.67 5.89 -17.73
N CYS A 64 10.33 6.00 -17.83
CA CYS A 64 9.69 6.79 -18.88
C CYS A 64 8.62 7.76 -18.36
N GLY A 65 8.38 7.79 -17.04
CA GLY A 65 7.39 8.67 -16.42
C GLY A 65 5.94 8.24 -16.63
N TYR A 66 5.68 7.03 -17.12
CA TYR A 66 4.30 6.52 -17.19
C TYR A 66 3.70 6.43 -15.79
N ILE A 67 2.48 6.95 -15.62
CA ILE A 67 1.73 6.85 -14.36
C ILE A 67 0.66 5.77 -14.53
N TYR A 68 0.78 4.69 -13.76
CA TYR A 68 -0.33 3.80 -13.52
C TYR A 68 -1.31 4.52 -12.61
N ASP A 69 -2.58 4.55 -13.01
CA ASP A 69 -3.67 5.14 -12.24
C ASP A 69 -4.73 4.06 -11.99
N PRO A 70 -4.96 3.66 -10.72
CA PRO A 70 -5.91 2.62 -10.40
C PRO A 70 -7.33 3.03 -10.74
N GLU A 71 -7.70 4.31 -10.67
CA GLU A 71 -9.04 4.78 -11.06
C GLU A 71 -9.29 4.52 -12.55
N ARG A 72 -8.23 4.57 -13.36
CA ARG A 72 -8.29 4.26 -14.80
C ARG A 72 -8.12 2.78 -15.11
N GLY A 73 -7.22 2.09 -14.41
CA GLY A 73 -6.76 0.74 -14.77
C GLY A 73 -6.12 0.68 -16.17
N GLU A 74 -6.05 -0.52 -16.76
CA GLU A 74 -5.66 -0.76 -18.15
C GLU A 74 -6.59 -1.76 -18.86
N PRO A 75 -7.85 -1.39 -19.16
CA PRO A 75 -8.86 -2.35 -19.63
C PRO A 75 -8.47 -3.09 -20.92
N ARG A 76 -7.71 -2.44 -21.82
CA ARG A 76 -7.20 -3.07 -23.05
C ARG A 76 -6.17 -4.17 -22.81
N ARG A 77 -5.60 -4.22 -21.61
CA ARG A 77 -4.63 -5.22 -21.15
C ARG A 77 -5.21 -6.14 -20.07
N GLY A 78 -6.52 -6.08 -19.85
CA GLY A 78 -7.22 -6.92 -18.88
C GLY A 78 -7.15 -6.45 -17.42
N ILE A 79 -6.63 -5.24 -17.16
CA ILE A 79 -6.61 -4.66 -15.81
C ILE A 79 -7.81 -3.72 -15.68
N ALA A 80 -8.78 -4.08 -14.85
CA ALA A 80 -9.99 -3.28 -14.66
C ALA A 80 -9.71 -1.95 -13.95
N ALA A 81 -10.53 -0.94 -14.19
CA ALA A 81 -10.58 0.26 -13.36
C ALA A 81 -10.88 -0.13 -11.90
N GLY A 82 -10.26 0.57 -10.95
CA GLY A 82 -10.26 0.26 -9.53
C GLY A 82 -9.24 -0.79 -9.08
N THR A 83 -8.48 -1.42 -9.99
CA THR A 83 -7.43 -2.38 -9.60
C THR A 83 -6.28 -1.63 -8.95
N ALA A 84 -5.97 -1.89 -7.68
CA ALA A 84 -4.84 -1.25 -7.01
C ALA A 84 -3.50 -1.75 -7.58
N PHE A 85 -2.46 -0.93 -7.54
CA PHE A 85 -1.15 -1.33 -8.07
C PHE A 85 -0.59 -2.57 -7.36
N ARG A 86 -0.84 -2.69 -6.04
CA ARG A 86 -0.49 -3.87 -5.24
C ARG A 86 -1.12 -5.17 -5.78
N ASP A 87 -2.32 -5.07 -6.36
CA ASP A 87 -3.10 -6.20 -6.86
C ASP A 87 -2.72 -6.60 -8.30
N LEU A 88 -1.85 -5.85 -8.98
CA LEU A 88 -1.33 -6.25 -10.29
C LEU A 88 -0.46 -7.52 -10.17
N PRO A 89 -0.12 -8.23 -11.25
CA PRO A 89 0.89 -9.29 -11.20
C PRO A 89 2.29 -8.74 -10.88
N ASP A 90 3.14 -9.49 -10.19
CA ASP A 90 4.52 -9.03 -9.87
C ASP A 90 5.38 -8.82 -11.13
N GLU A 91 5.07 -9.57 -12.18
CA GLU A 91 5.64 -9.44 -13.53
C GLU A 91 5.08 -8.27 -14.34
N TYR A 92 4.17 -7.47 -13.76
CA TYR A 92 3.60 -6.30 -14.43
C TYR A 92 4.71 -5.40 -14.96
N THR A 93 4.66 -5.19 -16.27
CA THR A 93 5.65 -4.45 -17.04
C THR A 93 5.03 -3.18 -17.59
N CYS A 94 5.75 -2.06 -17.50
CA CYS A 94 5.31 -0.77 -18.00
C CYS A 94 4.78 -0.86 -19.44
N PRO A 95 3.52 -0.46 -19.70
CA PRO A 95 2.90 -0.60 -21.01
C PRO A 95 3.49 0.35 -22.06
N VAL A 96 4.22 1.38 -21.62
CA VAL A 96 4.77 2.41 -22.51
C VAL A 96 6.17 2.02 -22.99
N CYS A 97 7.09 1.72 -22.08
CA CYS A 97 8.49 1.51 -22.45
C CYS A 97 8.97 0.08 -22.36
N GLY A 98 8.34 -0.78 -21.54
CA GLY A 98 8.84 -2.13 -21.25
C GLY A 98 10.24 -2.19 -20.62
N ALA A 99 10.86 -1.04 -20.32
CA ALA A 99 12.14 -0.98 -19.67
C ALA A 99 12.03 -1.68 -18.31
N TYR A 100 13.08 -2.43 -17.95
CA TYR A 100 13.13 -3.14 -16.68
C TYR A 100 12.06 -4.24 -16.52
N ALA A 101 11.56 -4.83 -17.62
CA ALA A 101 10.61 -5.96 -17.58
C ALA A 101 11.05 -7.11 -16.63
N LYS A 102 12.36 -7.32 -16.45
CA LYS A 102 12.90 -8.35 -15.54
C LYS A 102 12.72 -8.05 -14.05
N VAL A 103 12.49 -6.79 -13.66
CA VAL A 103 12.24 -6.40 -12.25
C VAL A 103 10.77 -6.02 -12.00
N GLY A 104 9.95 -5.96 -13.06
CA GLY A 104 8.50 -5.84 -12.97
C GLY A 104 8.03 -4.62 -12.17
N LYS A 105 7.12 -4.86 -11.21
CA LYS A 105 6.56 -3.82 -10.33
C LYS A 105 7.61 -2.98 -9.59
N GLN A 106 8.82 -3.51 -9.36
CA GLN A 106 9.88 -2.78 -8.65
C GLN A 106 10.43 -1.58 -9.44
N ALA A 107 10.15 -1.50 -10.75
CA ALA A 107 10.47 -0.33 -11.58
C ALA A 107 9.52 0.87 -11.37
N PHE A 108 8.56 0.73 -10.46
CA PHE A 108 7.56 1.74 -10.17
C PHE A 108 7.71 2.26 -8.75
N ILE A 109 7.58 3.58 -8.60
CA ILE A 109 7.51 4.23 -7.30
C ILE A 109 6.12 4.80 -7.08
N ALA A 110 5.60 4.66 -5.86
CA ALA A 110 4.35 5.31 -5.48
C ALA A 110 4.53 6.82 -5.59
N ILE A 111 3.52 7.51 -6.12
CA ILE A 111 3.48 8.96 -6.20
C ILE A 111 2.16 9.48 -5.60
N ASP A 112 2.24 10.61 -4.92
CA ASP A 112 1.12 11.23 -4.21
C ASP A 112 0.16 11.93 -5.18
#